data_AF-A0A8C0H3D2-F1
#
_entry.id   AF-A0A8C0H3D2-F1
#
_cell.length_a   1.000
_cell.length_b   1.000
_cell.length_c   1.000
_cell.angle_alpha   90.00
_cell.angle_beta   90.00
_cell.angle_gamma   90.00
#
_symmetry.space_group_name_H-M   'P 1'
#
loop_
_entity.id
_entity.type
_entity.pdbx_description
1 polymer ?
#
loop_
_entity_poly.entity_id
_entity_poly.type
_entity_poly.pdbx_seq_one_letter_code
_entity_poly.pdbx_strand_id
1 'polypeptide(L)'
;MDIGGLETVVANSAYVSARGSTDAGAASASRDRKMRARLKLPHITQCEHLRGQPDLDFPSVCLRQPIGKRLFQQFLEEQETFAAAGGLWKSVEAYAAAEESDRPRAAQETLNHFFDSASKTFCAFLEEKAVARVKEDARHGRADLFQEAKGQLLQHLETRAWAGFKESLFFSRFLQFKWLEGQSVTEEWFLDFRVLGKGGFGEVCACQMRATGKMYANKRLNKKRLKKRNGYEGAIVEKRILAKVHSRFIVTLAYAFQTKLDLCLVMTLMNGGDLRGLKEGDGILGAGRGGSDWGAGRERGASGRGHPPIHPSAHPPAQVENKEVTRRILHDPVKYSEKFSAACRAACEGLMAKAPAGRLGFRDNQCAQLKGHPLFQKVNWGRLEAGNTLPPWTPWVLSVGFWEGSMGLSGIVASGGLGARTPVPSPSSGTGWGPVSEQRGLGSRTPGFSPGFWEGSGGPGGSEQGGLGARTPWVLSYLKCSV
;
A
#
# COMPACT_ATOMS: atom_id res chain seq x y z
N MET A 1 -3.43 -37.77 -19.40
CA MET A 1 -2.82 -36.43 -19.26
C MET A 1 -3.75 -35.62 -18.39
N ASP A 2 -3.27 -35.20 -17.22
CA ASP A 2 -4.05 -34.38 -16.29
C ASP A 2 -4.11 -32.93 -16.81
N ILE A 3 -5.27 -32.58 -17.38
CA ILE A 3 -5.53 -31.24 -17.95
C ILE A 3 -5.43 -30.16 -16.86
N GLY A 4 -5.80 -30.48 -15.61
CA GLY A 4 -5.75 -29.53 -14.49
C GLY A 4 -4.32 -29.18 -14.07
N GLY A 5 -3.40 -30.16 -14.13
CA GLY A 5 -1.97 -29.94 -13.89
C GLY A 5 -1.34 -29.00 -14.91
N LEU A 6 -1.66 -29.18 -16.21
CA LEU A 6 -1.11 -28.34 -17.28
C LEU A 6 -1.61 -26.88 -17.20
N GLU A 7 -2.91 -26.68 -16.94
CA GLU A 7 -3.48 -25.34 -16.74
C GLU A 7 -2.81 -24.60 -15.59
N THR A 8 -2.52 -25.31 -14.49
CA THR A 8 -1.86 -24.75 -13.31
C THR A 8 -0.41 -24.35 -13.59
N VAL A 9 0.34 -25.18 -14.32
CA VAL A 9 1.73 -24.88 -14.73
C VAL A 9 1.79 -23.67 -15.66
N VAL A 10 0.88 -23.60 -16.63
CA VAL A 10 0.79 -22.46 -17.57
C VAL A 10 0.44 -21.18 -16.82
N ALA A 11 -0.56 -21.22 -15.92
CA ALA A 11 -0.96 -20.07 -15.11
C ALA A 11 0.17 -19.57 -14.17
N ASN A 12 0.92 -20.50 -13.57
CA ASN A 12 2.06 -20.17 -12.72
C ASN A 12 3.22 -19.58 -13.52
N SER A 13 3.52 -20.14 -14.70
CA SER A 13 4.58 -19.64 -15.57
C SER A 13 4.27 -18.23 -16.09
N ALA A 14 3.03 -18.00 -16.53
CA ALA A 14 2.55 -16.69 -16.96
C ALA A 14 2.61 -15.66 -15.82
N TYR A 15 2.23 -16.05 -14.60
CA TYR A 15 2.31 -15.20 -13.41
C TYR A 15 3.77 -14.83 -13.05
N VAL A 16 4.70 -15.80 -13.06
CA VAL A 16 6.12 -15.54 -12.77
C VAL A 16 6.72 -14.60 -13.82
N SER A 17 6.40 -14.80 -15.10
CA SER A 17 6.82 -13.92 -16.20
C SER A 17 6.29 -12.49 -16.02
N ALA A 18 4.98 -12.34 -15.76
CA ALA A 18 4.36 -11.03 -15.51
C ALA A 18 4.95 -10.32 -14.27
N ARG A 19 5.46 -11.09 -13.31
CA ARG A 19 6.08 -10.58 -12.08
C ARG A 19 7.56 -10.23 -12.24
N GLY A 20 8.35 -11.01 -12.98
CA GLY A 20 9.77 -10.71 -13.25
C GLY A 20 9.99 -9.37 -13.96
N SER A 21 8.91 -8.84 -14.54
CA SER A 21 8.76 -7.55 -15.18
C SER A 21 8.73 -6.33 -14.21
N THR A 22 9.50 -6.37 -13.11
CA THR A 22 9.58 -5.21 -12.17
C THR A 22 10.60 -4.15 -12.57
N ASP A 23 11.53 -4.48 -13.47
CA ASP A 23 12.38 -3.48 -14.12
C ASP A 23 11.54 -2.70 -15.16
N ALA A 24 11.63 -1.37 -15.13
CA ALA A 24 10.86 -0.47 -15.99
C ALA A 24 11.01 -0.78 -17.50
N GLY A 25 12.11 -1.41 -17.91
CA GLY A 25 12.35 -1.90 -19.27
C GLY A 25 11.59 -3.19 -19.61
N ALA A 26 11.54 -4.17 -18.70
CA ALA A 26 10.83 -5.43 -18.90
C ALA A 26 9.29 -5.25 -18.83
N ALA A 27 8.80 -4.30 -18.03
CA ALA A 27 7.38 -3.94 -17.91
C ALA A 27 6.74 -3.49 -19.23
N SER A 28 7.55 -3.06 -20.22
CA SER A 28 7.09 -2.68 -21.55
C SER A 28 6.52 -3.87 -22.33
N ALA A 29 7.12 -5.06 -22.19
CA ALA A 29 6.73 -6.26 -22.94
C ALA A 29 5.40 -6.88 -22.47
N SER A 30 4.98 -6.60 -21.23
CA SER A 30 3.74 -7.13 -20.64
C SER A 30 2.52 -6.21 -20.81
N ARG A 31 2.68 -5.04 -21.44
CA ARG A 31 1.59 -4.05 -21.60
C ARG A 31 0.82 -4.29 -22.88
N ASP A 32 -0.50 -4.37 -22.76
CA ASP A 32 -1.38 -4.43 -23.91
C ASP A 32 -1.42 -3.07 -24.62
N ARG A 33 -0.91 -3.01 -25.85
CA ARG A 33 -0.82 -1.78 -26.65
C ARG A 33 -2.20 -1.17 -26.94
N LYS A 34 -3.22 -2.00 -27.17
CA LYS A 34 -4.60 -1.55 -27.45
C LYS A 34 -5.20 -0.92 -26.20
N MET A 35 -5.04 -1.55 -25.04
CA MET A 35 -5.55 -1.00 -23.77
C MET A 35 -4.79 0.26 -23.37
N ARG A 36 -3.47 0.30 -23.59
CA ARG A 36 -2.65 1.49 -23.34
C ARG A 36 -3.06 2.67 -24.23
N ALA A 37 -3.41 2.43 -25.49
CA ALA A 37 -3.86 3.47 -26.40
C ALA A 37 -5.16 4.16 -25.96
N ARG A 38 -5.93 3.56 -25.03
CA ARG A 38 -7.11 4.18 -24.41
C ARG A 38 -6.76 5.17 -23.30
N LEU A 39 -5.54 5.14 -22.75
CA LEU A 39 -5.05 6.09 -21.74
C LEU A 39 -4.55 7.38 -22.39
N LYS A 40 -5.43 8.08 -23.13
CA LYS A 40 -5.13 9.37 -23.75
C LYS A 40 -5.78 10.48 -22.93
N LEU A 41 -5.02 11.56 -22.72
CA LEU A 41 -5.57 12.74 -22.08
C LEU A 41 -6.58 13.40 -23.02
N PRO A 42 -7.77 13.75 -22.53
CA PRO A 42 -8.77 14.47 -23.31
C PRO A 42 -8.33 15.91 -23.60
N HIS A 43 -9.03 16.60 -24.50
CA HIS A 43 -8.83 18.05 -24.66
C HIS A 43 -9.28 18.80 -23.39
N ILE A 44 -8.65 19.93 -23.07
CA ILE A 44 -8.89 20.68 -21.81
C ILE A 44 -10.37 21.08 -21.66
N THR A 45 -11.03 21.47 -22.75
CA THR A 45 -12.46 21.85 -22.74
C THR A 45 -13.39 20.72 -22.29
N GLN A 46 -12.99 19.45 -22.47
CA GLN A 46 -13.77 18.31 -22.00
C GLN A 46 -13.72 18.14 -20.48
N CYS A 47 -12.80 18.84 -19.80
CA CYS A 47 -12.56 18.72 -18.36
C CYS A 47 -13.08 19.93 -17.58
N GLU A 48 -13.62 20.96 -18.23
CA GLU A 48 -14.01 22.22 -17.57
C GLU A 48 -15.08 22.01 -16.50
N HIS A 49 -16.02 21.10 -16.74
CA HIS A 49 -17.07 20.74 -15.79
C HIS A 49 -16.55 20.18 -14.46
N LEU A 50 -15.31 19.67 -14.42
CA LEU A 50 -14.69 19.14 -13.20
C LEU A 50 -14.23 20.26 -12.25
N ARG A 51 -13.96 21.47 -12.76
CA ARG A 51 -13.35 22.56 -11.99
C ARG A 51 -14.16 23.00 -10.76
N GLY A 52 -15.48 22.83 -10.79
CA GLY A 52 -16.41 23.22 -9.70
C GLY A 52 -16.69 22.13 -8.67
N GLN A 53 -16.02 20.98 -8.73
CA GLN A 53 -16.28 19.89 -7.78
C GLN A 53 -15.74 20.23 -6.37
N PRO A 54 -16.52 19.96 -5.30
CA PRO A 54 -16.18 20.36 -3.94
C PRO A 54 -14.97 19.62 -3.35
N ASP A 55 -14.58 18.48 -3.92
CA ASP A 55 -13.43 17.68 -3.50
C ASP A 55 -12.10 18.15 -4.10
N LEU A 56 -12.09 19.27 -4.82
CA LEU A 56 -10.91 19.88 -5.44
C LEU A 56 -10.34 21.05 -4.62
N ASP A 57 -10.31 20.91 -3.30
CA ASP A 57 -9.62 21.84 -2.39
C ASP A 57 -8.10 21.61 -2.33
N PHE A 58 -7.36 22.54 -1.72
CA PHE A 58 -5.90 22.46 -1.63
C PHE A 58 -5.41 21.20 -0.89
N PRO A 59 -5.95 20.83 0.31
CA PRO A 59 -5.55 19.60 0.97
C PRO A 59 -5.81 18.34 0.14
N SER A 60 -6.92 18.28 -0.60
CA SER A 60 -7.25 17.16 -1.48
C SER A 60 -6.29 17.05 -2.65
N VAL A 61 -6.16 18.12 -3.42
CA VAL A 61 -5.43 18.12 -4.69
C VAL A 61 -3.93 18.07 -4.44
N CYS A 62 -3.42 18.95 -3.59
CA CYS A 62 -1.99 19.20 -3.46
C CYS A 62 -1.30 18.34 -2.40
N LEU A 63 -2.04 17.71 -1.48
CA LEU A 63 -1.45 16.88 -0.42
C LEU A 63 -1.85 15.40 -0.53
N ARG A 64 -3.14 15.11 -0.69
CA ARG A 64 -3.65 13.72 -0.68
C ARG A 64 -3.51 13.01 -2.03
N GLN A 65 -3.68 13.74 -3.13
CA GLN A 65 -3.65 13.17 -4.48
C GLN A 65 -2.23 13.23 -5.09
N PRO A 66 -1.57 12.10 -5.37
CA PRO A 66 -0.17 12.10 -5.81
C PRO A 66 0.10 12.89 -7.09
N ILE A 67 -0.79 12.80 -8.08
CA ILE A 67 -0.67 13.54 -9.34
C ILE A 67 -0.84 15.04 -9.11
N GLY A 68 -1.85 15.44 -8.33
CA GLY A 68 -2.10 16.84 -8.00
C GLY A 68 -0.94 17.46 -7.23
N LYS A 69 -0.43 16.75 -6.21
CA LYS A 69 0.79 17.14 -5.47
C LYS A 69 1.99 17.32 -6.39
N ARG A 70 2.24 16.36 -7.30
CA ARG A 70 3.37 16.43 -8.22
C ARG A 70 3.27 17.62 -9.17
N LEU A 71 2.08 17.85 -9.75
CA LEU A 71 1.83 18.99 -10.63
C LEU A 71 1.92 20.32 -9.89
N PHE A 72 1.47 20.37 -8.64
CA PHE A 72 1.63 21.56 -7.80
C PHE A 72 3.09 21.85 -7.50
N GLN A 73 3.89 20.84 -7.16
CA GLN A 73 5.34 21.01 -6.97
C GLN A 73 6.05 21.51 -8.24
N GLN A 74 5.67 20.99 -9.42
CA GLN A 74 6.20 21.48 -10.71
C GLN A 74 5.78 22.93 -10.97
N PHE A 75 4.54 23.30 -10.67
CA PHE A 75 4.10 24.68 -10.73
C PHE A 75 4.95 25.60 -9.83
N LEU A 76 5.22 25.19 -8.57
CA LEU A 76 6.04 25.98 -7.66
C LEU A 76 7.50 26.12 -8.16
N GLU A 77 8.04 25.11 -8.86
CA GLU A 77 9.38 25.16 -9.44
C GLU A 77 9.50 26.17 -10.60
N GLU A 78 8.42 26.40 -11.35
CA GLU A 78 8.40 27.39 -12.44
C GLU A 78 8.19 28.83 -11.94
N GLN A 79 7.81 29.02 -10.68
CA GLN A 79 7.53 30.33 -10.10
C GLN A 79 8.67 30.72 -9.15
N GLU A 80 9.49 31.69 -9.56
CA GLU A 80 10.64 32.17 -8.76
C GLU A 80 10.22 32.61 -7.35
N THR A 81 9.03 33.21 -7.23
CA THR A 81 8.41 33.62 -5.96
C THR A 81 8.19 32.49 -4.97
N PHE A 82 8.02 31.24 -5.44
CA PHE A 82 7.76 30.06 -4.62
C PHE A 82 8.93 29.08 -4.56
N ALA A 83 10.05 29.38 -5.22
CA ALA A 83 11.22 28.49 -5.27
C ALA A 83 11.74 28.12 -3.86
N ALA A 84 11.83 29.09 -2.95
CA ALA A 84 12.25 28.86 -1.57
C ALA A 84 11.26 27.96 -0.80
N ALA A 85 9.95 28.25 -0.89
CA ALA A 85 8.90 27.48 -0.23
C ALA A 85 8.82 26.03 -0.76
N GLY A 86 8.92 25.86 -2.08
CA GLY A 86 8.97 24.54 -2.73
C GLY A 86 10.23 23.75 -2.33
N GLY A 87 11.37 24.43 -2.22
CA GLY A 87 12.63 23.87 -1.72
C GLY A 87 12.51 23.39 -0.28
N LEU A 88 11.95 24.22 0.60
CA LEU A 88 11.70 23.86 2.00
C LEU A 88 10.78 22.64 2.10
N TRP A 89 9.71 22.57 1.31
CA TRP A 89 8.82 21.41 1.30
C TRP A 89 9.60 20.11 1.00
N LYS A 90 10.37 20.10 -0.09
CA LYS A 90 11.17 18.93 -0.47
C LYS A 90 12.17 18.56 0.63
N SER A 91 12.82 19.54 1.23
CA SER A 91 13.80 19.32 2.31
C SER A 91 13.15 18.71 3.55
N VAL A 92 11.96 19.18 3.96
CA VAL A 92 11.20 18.61 5.08
C VAL A 92 10.75 17.18 4.79
N GLU A 93 10.35 16.86 3.56
CA GLU A 93 9.99 15.49 3.17
C GLU A 93 11.21 14.56 3.12
N ALA A 94 12.35 15.06 2.64
CA ALA A 94 13.60 14.33 2.67
C ALA A 94 14.04 14.05 4.13
N TYR A 95 13.96 15.04 5.00
CA TYR A 95 14.25 14.88 6.43
C TYR A 95 13.34 13.82 7.10
N ALA A 96 12.04 13.85 6.81
CA ALA A 96 11.10 12.88 7.35
C ALA A 96 11.40 11.44 6.88
N ALA A 97 11.99 11.29 5.69
CA ALA A 97 12.42 10.01 5.14
C ALA A 97 13.84 9.59 5.55
N ALA A 98 14.65 10.52 6.08
CA ALA A 98 16.05 10.31 6.41
C ALA A 98 16.27 9.36 7.60
N GLU A 99 17.43 8.71 7.59
CA GLU A 99 17.93 7.87 8.68
C GLU A 99 18.22 8.69 9.94
N GLU A 100 18.03 8.10 11.11
CA GLU A 100 18.20 8.80 12.40
C GLU A 100 19.63 9.33 12.60
N SER A 101 20.63 8.60 12.09
CA SER A 101 22.03 9.05 12.04
C SER A 101 22.25 10.28 11.16
N ASP A 102 21.42 10.43 10.11
CA ASP A 102 21.60 11.45 9.08
C ASP A 102 20.72 12.69 9.36
N ARG A 103 19.70 12.55 10.20
CA ARG A 103 18.77 13.63 10.55
C ARG A 103 19.46 14.87 11.11
N PRO A 104 20.42 14.81 12.05
CA PRO A 104 21.06 16.04 12.53
C PRO A 104 21.73 16.82 11.40
N ARG A 105 22.40 16.13 10.47
CA ARG A 105 23.00 16.74 9.28
C ARG A 105 21.94 17.32 8.35
N ALA A 106 20.91 16.53 8.00
CA ALA A 106 19.82 16.98 7.14
C ALA A 106 19.08 18.18 7.74
N ALA A 107 18.84 18.19 9.06
CA ALA A 107 18.24 19.33 9.76
C ALA A 107 19.09 20.59 9.66
N GLN A 108 20.42 20.45 9.83
CA GLN A 108 21.34 21.57 9.70
C GLN A 108 21.37 22.12 8.26
N GLU A 109 21.37 21.24 7.25
CA GLU A 109 21.28 21.63 5.84
C GLU A 109 19.97 22.39 5.56
N THR A 110 18.82 21.88 6.03
CA THR A 110 17.52 22.56 5.92
C THR A 110 17.53 23.94 6.59
N LEU A 111 18.11 24.03 7.79
CA LEU A 111 18.21 25.28 8.55
C LEU A 111 19.01 26.34 7.77
N ASN A 112 20.21 25.97 7.31
CA ASN A 112 21.12 26.89 6.62
C ASN A 112 20.49 27.45 5.33
N HIS A 113 19.69 26.63 4.62
CA HIS A 113 19.06 27.07 3.40
C HIS A 113 17.79 27.89 3.60
N PHE A 114 16.92 27.51 4.54
CA PHE A 114 15.55 28.05 4.56
C PHE A 114 15.19 28.86 5.82
N PHE A 115 15.97 28.74 6.90
CA PHE A 115 15.68 29.38 8.20
C PHE A 115 16.70 30.45 8.60
N ASP A 116 17.82 30.55 7.88
CA ASP A 116 18.80 31.62 8.07
C ASP A 116 18.40 32.84 7.26
N SER A 117 18.24 33.99 7.92
CA SER A 117 17.91 35.27 7.29
C SER A 117 19.01 35.76 6.33
N ALA A 118 20.24 35.28 6.47
CA ALA A 118 21.32 35.56 5.52
C ALA A 118 21.24 34.73 4.23
N SER A 119 20.40 33.68 4.21
CA SER A 119 20.25 32.80 3.05
C SER A 119 19.42 33.44 1.94
N LYS A 120 19.83 33.23 0.68
CA LYS A 120 19.05 33.63 -0.50
C LYS A 120 17.70 32.92 -0.60
N THR A 121 17.57 31.73 -0.01
CA THR A 121 16.34 30.94 0.00
C THR A 121 15.61 31.01 1.34
N PHE A 122 15.86 32.07 2.12
CA PHE A 122 15.21 32.29 3.40
C PHE A 122 13.68 32.36 3.26
N CYS A 123 12.99 31.57 4.08
CA CYS A 123 11.53 31.51 4.10
C CYS A 123 10.97 32.50 5.13
N ALA A 124 10.84 33.76 4.72
CA ALA A 124 10.39 34.86 5.60
C ALA A 124 8.94 34.73 6.13
N PHE A 125 8.14 33.79 5.61
CA PHE A 125 6.79 33.51 6.11
C PHE A 125 6.78 32.66 7.38
N LEU A 126 7.93 32.11 7.80
CA LEU A 126 8.04 31.33 9.03
C LEU A 126 8.11 32.25 10.25
N GLU A 127 7.32 31.94 11.28
CA GLU A 127 7.31 32.73 12.51
C GLU A 127 8.60 32.52 13.33
N GLU A 128 9.08 33.58 14.00
CA GLU A 128 10.31 33.55 14.78
C GLU A 128 10.34 32.43 15.82
N LYS A 129 9.20 32.13 16.46
CA LYS A 129 9.08 31.04 17.43
C LYS A 129 9.34 29.67 16.80
N ALA A 130 8.80 29.41 15.62
CA ALA A 130 9.02 28.15 14.90
C ALA A 130 10.49 28.04 14.46
N VAL A 131 11.07 29.15 13.99
CA VAL A 131 12.49 29.23 13.61
C VAL A 131 13.40 28.94 14.80
N ALA A 132 13.15 29.58 15.95
CA ALA A 132 13.93 29.41 17.17
C ALA A 132 13.92 27.95 17.66
N ARG A 133 12.74 27.31 17.69
CA ARG A 133 12.64 25.90 18.11
C ARG A 133 13.45 24.97 17.21
N VAL A 134 13.36 25.15 15.88
CA VAL A 134 14.12 24.32 14.94
C VAL A 134 15.62 24.52 15.13
N LYS A 135 16.08 25.78 15.32
CA LYS A 135 17.50 26.08 15.57
C LYS A 135 18.03 25.45 16.86
N GLU A 136 17.24 25.46 17.93
CA GLU A 136 17.62 24.87 19.22
C GLU A 136 17.72 23.34 19.15
N ASP A 137 16.77 22.69 18.46
CA ASP A 137 16.60 21.24 18.49
C ASP A 137 17.20 20.48 17.29
N ALA A 138 17.74 21.15 16.27
CA ALA A 138 18.26 20.50 15.07
C ALA A 138 19.33 19.44 15.34
N ARG A 139 20.19 19.68 16.35
CA ARG A 139 21.24 18.75 16.78
C ARG A 139 20.69 17.39 17.26
N HIS A 140 19.45 17.36 17.75
CA HIS A 140 18.83 16.15 18.29
C HIS A 140 18.15 15.29 17.21
N GLY A 141 17.93 15.80 16.00
CA GLY A 141 17.39 15.01 14.89
C GLY A 141 15.98 14.42 15.15
N ARG A 142 15.16 15.09 15.96
CA ARG A 142 13.81 14.61 16.32
C ARG A 142 12.91 14.46 15.10
N ALA A 143 12.10 13.39 15.06
CA ALA A 143 11.22 13.11 13.92
C ALA A 143 10.17 14.22 13.66
N ASP A 144 9.78 14.95 14.70
CA ASP A 144 8.76 16.00 14.66
C ASP A 144 9.32 17.42 14.53
N LEU A 145 10.65 17.57 14.39
CA LEU A 145 11.35 18.86 14.39
C LEU A 145 10.69 19.94 13.52
N PHE A 146 10.32 19.59 12.29
CA PHE A 146 9.75 20.50 11.30
C PHE A 146 8.21 20.54 11.24
N GLN A 147 7.49 19.89 12.16
CA GLN A 147 6.03 19.75 12.05
C GLN A 147 5.28 21.10 12.01
N GLU A 148 5.63 22.05 12.89
CA GLU A 148 5.00 23.39 12.89
C GLU A 148 5.41 24.21 11.65
N ALA A 149 6.70 24.20 11.29
CA ALA A 149 7.21 24.90 10.12
C ALA A 149 6.55 24.37 8.82
N LYS A 150 6.30 23.06 8.76
CA LYS A 150 5.50 22.44 7.69
C LYS A 150 4.07 22.95 7.70
N GLY A 151 3.44 23.09 8.86
CA GLY A 151 2.10 23.68 8.99
C GLY A 151 2.03 25.10 8.40
N GLN A 152 2.96 25.97 8.82
CA GLN A 152 3.07 27.36 8.32
C GLN A 152 3.37 27.40 6.81
N LEU A 153 4.27 26.54 6.32
CA LEU A 153 4.56 26.39 4.89
C LEU A 153 3.31 26.02 4.08
N LEU A 154 2.54 25.03 4.53
CA LEU A 154 1.35 24.59 3.81
C LEU A 154 0.27 25.68 3.81
N GLN A 155 0.08 26.39 4.92
CA GLN A 155 -0.84 27.53 5.01
C GLN A 155 -0.41 28.67 4.08
N HIS A 156 0.89 28.98 4.02
CA HIS A 156 1.44 29.97 3.11
C HIS A 156 1.17 29.61 1.64
N LEU A 157 1.44 28.37 1.25
CA LEU A 157 1.21 27.89 -0.12
C LEU A 157 -0.28 27.86 -0.49
N GLU A 158 -1.14 27.45 0.43
CA GLU A 158 -2.59 27.49 0.24
C GLU A 158 -3.09 28.93 0.03
N THR A 159 -2.55 29.88 0.80
CA THR A 159 -2.98 31.28 0.71
C THR A 159 -2.44 31.98 -0.53
N ARG A 160 -1.18 31.71 -0.91
CA ARG A 160 -0.45 32.51 -1.90
C ARG A 160 -0.35 31.85 -3.27
N ALA A 161 -0.23 30.53 -3.33
CA ALA A 161 0.06 29.80 -4.57
C ALA A 161 -1.18 29.09 -5.14
N TRP A 162 -2.17 28.75 -4.30
CA TRP A 162 -3.32 27.95 -4.72
C TRP A 162 -4.18 28.59 -5.82
N ALA A 163 -4.48 29.88 -5.70
CA ALA A 163 -5.27 30.59 -6.71
C ALA A 163 -4.58 30.59 -8.08
N GLY A 164 -3.30 30.96 -8.11
CA GLY A 164 -2.49 30.93 -9.33
C GLY A 164 -2.33 29.51 -9.90
N PHE A 165 -2.20 28.49 -9.05
CA PHE A 165 -2.17 27.11 -9.52
C PHE A 165 -3.46 26.72 -10.22
N LYS A 166 -4.63 27.04 -9.66
CA LYS A 166 -5.93 26.75 -10.29
C LYS A 166 -6.08 27.40 -11.67
N GLU A 167 -5.46 28.55 -11.89
CA GLU A 167 -5.49 29.27 -13.18
C GLU A 167 -4.43 28.75 -14.17
N SER A 168 -3.43 28.00 -13.69
CA SER A 168 -2.33 27.49 -14.50
C SER A 168 -2.69 26.29 -15.38
N LEU A 169 -1.85 26.04 -16.40
CA LEU A 169 -1.92 24.83 -17.23
C LEU A 169 -1.66 23.55 -16.42
N PHE A 170 -0.99 23.61 -15.27
CA PHE A 170 -0.78 22.45 -14.39
C PHE A 170 -2.08 21.95 -13.80
N PHE A 171 -2.98 22.86 -13.39
CA PHE A 171 -4.28 22.47 -12.89
C PHE A 171 -5.18 21.95 -14.01
N SER A 172 -5.13 22.57 -15.20
CA SER A 172 -5.80 22.00 -16.39
C SER A 172 -5.29 20.59 -16.71
N ARG A 173 -3.99 20.34 -16.59
CA ARG A 173 -3.40 19.00 -16.72
C ARG A 173 -3.89 18.05 -15.63
N PHE A 174 -4.00 18.50 -14.39
CA PHE A 174 -4.57 17.71 -13.30
C PHE A 174 -6.02 17.31 -13.62
N LEU A 175 -6.85 18.23 -14.12
CA LEU A 175 -8.23 17.94 -14.52
C LEU A 175 -8.30 16.90 -15.66
N GLN A 176 -7.37 16.92 -16.63
CA GLN A 176 -7.28 15.87 -17.66
C GLN A 176 -7.01 14.49 -17.04
N PHE A 177 -6.15 14.41 -16.02
CA PHE A 177 -5.92 13.16 -15.29
C PHE A 177 -7.13 12.73 -14.45
N LYS A 178 -7.83 13.68 -13.81
CA LYS A 178 -9.08 13.40 -13.07
C LYS A 178 -10.20 12.92 -13.99
N TRP A 179 -10.31 13.50 -15.18
CA TRP A 179 -11.23 13.01 -16.21
C TRP A 179 -10.91 11.56 -16.59
N LEU A 180 -9.62 11.24 -16.78
CA LEU A 180 -9.18 9.88 -17.10
C LEU A 180 -9.45 8.89 -15.96
N GLU A 181 -9.27 9.33 -14.70
CA GLU A 181 -9.62 8.57 -13.50
C GLU A 181 -11.14 8.29 -13.41
N GLY A 182 -11.97 9.22 -13.86
CA GLY A 182 -13.44 9.08 -13.87
C GLY A 182 -13.99 8.15 -14.94
N GLN A 183 -13.15 7.62 -15.84
CA GLN A 183 -13.62 6.71 -16.90
C GLN A 183 -14.03 5.35 -16.36
N SER A 184 -14.99 4.72 -17.03
CA SER A 184 -15.49 3.41 -16.63
C SER A 184 -14.41 2.34 -16.76
N VAL A 185 -14.18 1.60 -15.67
CA VAL A 185 -13.30 0.43 -15.65
C VAL A 185 -14.16 -0.83 -15.55
N THR A 186 -13.95 -1.77 -16.46
CA THR A 186 -14.65 -3.06 -16.53
C THR A 186 -13.64 -4.22 -16.47
N GLU A 187 -14.15 -5.46 -16.48
CA GLU A 187 -13.30 -6.65 -16.47
C GLU A 187 -12.30 -6.74 -17.63
N GLU A 188 -12.58 -6.09 -18.77
CA GLU A 188 -11.70 -6.12 -19.96
C GLU A 188 -10.31 -5.51 -19.70
N TRP A 189 -10.19 -4.65 -18.68
CA TRP A 189 -8.97 -3.96 -18.28
C TRP A 189 -8.00 -4.86 -17.51
N PHE A 190 -8.47 -6.02 -17.05
CA PHE A 190 -7.69 -6.92 -16.22
C PHE A 190 -7.46 -8.25 -16.93
N LEU A 191 -6.25 -8.79 -16.75
CA LEU A 191 -5.91 -10.16 -17.10
C LEU A 191 -5.73 -10.93 -15.79
N ASP A 192 -6.60 -11.90 -15.53
CA ASP A 192 -6.49 -12.77 -14.36
C ASP A 192 -5.48 -13.91 -14.66
N PHE A 193 -4.67 -14.25 -13.65
CA PHE A 193 -3.72 -15.36 -13.67
C PHE A 193 -4.23 -16.47 -12.76
N ARG A 194 -3.45 -16.83 -11.74
CA ARG A 194 -3.78 -17.91 -10.80
C ARG A 194 -4.65 -17.45 -9.64
N VAL A 195 -5.34 -18.41 -9.03
CA VAL A 195 -6.01 -18.24 -7.73
C VAL A 195 -4.97 -18.18 -6.61
N LEU A 196 -5.07 -17.18 -5.75
CA LEU A 196 -4.25 -16.97 -4.54
C LEU A 196 -4.92 -17.55 -3.30
N GLY A 197 -6.24 -17.58 -3.26
CA GLY A 197 -6.99 -18.12 -2.13
C GLY A 197 -8.48 -18.21 -2.42
N LYS A 198 -9.17 -19.12 -1.72
CA LYS A 198 -10.63 -19.31 -1.79
C LYS A 198 -11.27 -18.87 -0.48
N GLY A 199 -12.34 -18.11 -0.57
CA GLY A 199 -13.09 -17.59 0.58
C GLY A 199 -14.55 -18.02 0.57
N GLY A 200 -15.29 -17.63 1.61
CA GLY A 200 -16.69 -18.05 1.78
C GLY A 200 -17.63 -17.64 0.65
N PHE A 201 -17.33 -16.55 -0.06
CA PHE A 201 -18.19 -15.99 -1.13
C PHE A 201 -17.60 -16.11 -2.53
N GLY A 202 -16.39 -16.65 -2.69
CA GLY A 202 -15.71 -16.68 -3.98
C GLY A 202 -14.21 -16.90 -3.81
N GLU A 203 -13.40 -16.23 -4.61
CA GLU A 203 -11.96 -16.44 -4.65
C GLU A 203 -11.20 -15.15 -4.92
N VAL A 204 -9.91 -15.17 -4.63
CA VAL A 204 -8.96 -14.11 -4.91
C VAL A 204 -7.99 -14.64 -5.94
N CYS A 205 -7.84 -13.97 -7.08
CA CYS A 205 -6.82 -14.28 -8.09
C CYS A 205 -5.79 -13.16 -8.19
N ALA A 206 -4.58 -13.49 -8.65
CA ALA A 206 -3.64 -12.47 -9.11
C ALA A 206 -4.12 -11.96 -10.47
N CYS A 207 -4.07 -10.65 -10.69
CA CYS A 207 -4.42 -10.05 -11.96
C CYS A 207 -3.45 -8.94 -12.35
N GLN A 208 -3.46 -8.55 -13.61
CA GLN A 208 -2.68 -7.42 -14.13
C GLN A 208 -3.59 -6.42 -14.82
N MET A 209 -3.39 -5.13 -14.53
CA MET A 209 -4.01 -4.05 -15.26
C MET A 209 -3.35 -3.93 -16.65
N ARG A 210 -4.03 -4.39 -17.70
CA ARG A 210 -3.48 -4.58 -19.06
C ARG A 210 -2.80 -3.33 -19.63
N ALA A 211 -3.36 -2.15 -19.37
CA ALA A 211 -2.83 -0.88 -19.90
C ALA A 211 -1.51 -0.43 -19.24
N THR A 212 -1.30 -0.79 -17.96
CA THR A 212 -0.15 -0.33 -17.17
C THR A 212 0.88 -1.43 -16.90
N GLY A 213 0.47 -2.70 -16.96
CA GLY A 213 1.27 -3.86 -16.56
C GLY A 213 1.33 -4.05 -15.04
N LYS A 214 0.64 -3.22 -14.24
CA LYS A 214 0.69 -3.30 -12.78
C LYS A 214 -0.09 -4.51 -12.26
N MET A 215 0.55 -5.27 -11.38
CA MET A 215 -0.03 -6.44 -10.73
C MET A 215 -0.92 -6.05 -9.53
N TYR A 216 -2.01 -6.79 -9.36
CA TYR A 216 -3.00 -6.63 -8.30
C TYR A 216 -3.55 -7.99 -7.86
N ALA A 217 -4.31 -8.00 -6.77
CA ALA A 217 -5.20 -9.09 -6.40
C ALA A 217 -6.64 -8.71 -6.75
N ASN A 218 -7.39 -9.61 -7.37
CA ASN A 218 -8.80 -9.43 -7.72
C ASN A 218 -9.65 -10.37 -6.87
N LYS A 219 -10.31 -9.81 -5.85
CA LYS A 219 -11.25 -10.54 -4.99
C LYS A 219 -12.62 -10.56 -5.67
N ARG A 220 -13.03 -11.74 -6.15
CA ARG A 220 -14.28 -11.97 -6.88
C ARG A 220 -15.31 -12.58 -5.91
N LEU A 221 -16.38 -11.84 -5.65
CA LEU A 221 -17.48 -12.24 -4.76
C LEU A 221 -18.70 -12.65 -5.58
N ASN A 222 -19.08 -13.91 -5.53
CA ASN A 222 -20.17 -14.42 -6.35
C ASN A 222 -21.53 -13.88 -5.91
N LYS A 223 -22.26 -13.24 -6.82
CA LYS A 223 -23.54 -12.58 -6.56
C LYS A 223 -24.60 -13.55 -6.03
N LYS A 224 -24.67 -14.77 -6.58
CA LYS A 224 -25.62 -15.79 -6.10
C LYS A 224 -25.30 -16.23 -4.68
N ARG A 225 -24.02 -16.45 -4.36
CA ARG A 225 -23.58 -16.81 -2.99
C ARG A 225 -23.81 -15.69 -1.99
N LEU A 226 -23.56 -14.43 -2.38
CA LEU A 226 -23.85 -13.26 -1.55
C LEU A 226 -25.34 -13.17 -1.23
N LYS A 227 -26.21 -13.30 -2.24
CA LYS A 227 -27.66 -13.29 -2.05
C LYS A 227 -28.13 -14.42 -1.13
N LYS A 228 -27.66 -15.65 -1.36
CA LYS A 228 -28.06 -16.83 -0.56
C LYS A 228 -27.71 -16.71 0.92
N ARG A 229 -26.65 -15.98 1.27
CA ARG A 229 -26.12 -15.87 2.63
C ARG A 229 -26.26 -14.46 3.23
N ASN A 230 -27.10 -13.61 2.63
CA ASN A 230 -27.32 -12.22 3.05
C ASN A 230 -26.00 -11.41 3.23
N GLY A 231 -25.03 -11.62 2.33
CA GLY A 231 -23.67 -11.08 2.44
C GLY A 231 -23.45 -9.69 1.84
N TYR A 232 -24.46 -9.05 1.25
CA TYR A 232 -24.31 -7.76 0.55
C TYR A 232 -23.83 -6.63 1.46
N GLU A 233 -24.38 -6.54 2.67
CA GLU A 233 -23.96 -5.53 3.66
C GLU A 233 -22.49 -5.68 4.04
N GLY A 234 -22.01 -6.91 4.26
CA GLY A 234 -20.60 -7.17 4.51
C GLY A 234 -19.71 -6.73 3.35
N ALA A 235 -20.12 -7.03 2.11
CA ALA A 235 -19.36 -6.67 0.91
C ALA A 235 -19.30 -5.14 0.68
N ILE A 236 -20.40 -4.40 0.92
CA ILE A 236 -20.41 -2.95 0.74
C ILE A 236 -19.61 -2.24 1.84
N VAL A 237 -19.67 -2.73 3.08
CA VAL A 237 -18.86 -2.22 4.20
C VAL A 237 -17.38 -2.41 3.89
N GLU A 238 -16.97 -3.61 3.45
CA GLU A 238 -15.57 -3.88 3.05
C GLU A 238 -15.12 -2.90 1.95
N LYS A 239 -15.91 -2.74 0.88
CA LYS A 239 -15.59 -1.79 -0.21
C LYS A 239 -15.47 -0.35 0.28
N ARG A 240 -16.39 0.12 1.14
CA ARG A 240 -16.39 1.50 1.66
C ARG A 240 -15.19 1.78 2.56
N ILE A 241 -14.81 0.82 3.40
CA ILE A 241 -13.63 0.96 4.28
C ILE A 241 -12.36 1.03 3.42
N LEU A 242 -12.17 0.05 2.53
CA LEU A 242 -10.96 -0.02 1.70
C LEU A 242 -10.81 1.16 0.72
N ALA A 243 -11.91 1.79 0.30
CA ALA A 243 -11.88 2.98 -0.54
C ALA A 243 -11.48 4.26 0.22
N LYS A 244 -11.68 4.32 1.55
CA LYS A 244 -11.38 5.50 2.37
C LYS A 244 -10.00 5.40 3.03
N VAL A 245 -9.58 4.19 3.37
CA VAL A 245 -8.36 3.96 4.13
C VAL A 245 -7.14 3.96 3.21
N HIS A 246 -6.22 4.88 3.45
CA HIS A 246 -4.93 4.98 2.78
C HIS A 246 -3.83 4.76 3.81
N SER A 247 -3.38 3.50 3.94
CA SER A 247 -2.32 3.13 4.87
C SER A 247 -1.41 2.09 4.24
N ARG A 248 -0.10 2.20 4.48
CA ARG A 248 0.91 1.20 4.11
C ARG A 248 0.61 -0.19 4.70
N PHE A 249 -0.08 -0.24 5.84
CA PHE A 249 -0.32 -1.46 6.61
C PHE A 249 -1.67 -2.10 6.31
N ILE A 250 -2.45 -1.53 5.39
CA ILE A 250 -3.78 -2.02 5.01
C ILE A 250 -3.79 -2.17 3.48
N VAL A 251 -4.34 -3.27 2.97
CA VAL A 251 -4.48 -3.44 1.52
C VAL A 251 -5.30 -2.30 0.94
N THR A 252 -4.77 -1.66 -0.11
CA THR A 252 -5.43 -0.52 -0.75
C THR A 252 -6.35 -1.02 -1.86
N LEU A 253 -7.60 -0.56 -1.88
CA LEU A 253 -8.48 -0.78 -3.03
C LEU A 253 -8.08 0.17 -4.16
N ALA A 254 -7.81 -0.39 -5.34
CA ALA A 254 -7.53 0.38 -6.54
C ALA A 254 -8.77 0.51 -7.44
N TYR A 255 -9.54 -0.57 -7.61
CA TYR A 255 -10.75 -0.57 -8.45
C TYR A 255 -11.86 -1.41 -7.83
N ALA A 256 -13.11 -1.03 -8.09
CA ALA A 256 -14.27 -1.85 -7.81
C ALA A 256 -15.21 -1.84 -9.02
N PHE A 257 -15.56 -3.01 -9.53
CA PHE A 257 -16.47 -3.18 -10.65
C PHE A 257 -17.29 -4.45 -10.47
N GLN A 258 -18.20 -4.72 -11.40
CA GLN A 258 -19.00 -5.94 -11.40
C GLN A 258 -18.97 -6.61 -12.76
N THR A 259 -19.07 -7.94 -12.75
CA THR A 259 -19.26 -8.76 -13.95
C THR A 259 -20.69 -9.30 -13.97
N LYS A 260 -21.02 -10.17 -14.92
CA LYS A 260 -22.30 -10.88 -14.93
C LYS A 260 -22.51 -11.70 -13.64
N LEU A 261 -21.45 -12.27 -13.07
CA LEU A 261 -21.53 -13.24 -11.98
C LEU A 261 -21.01 -12.71 -10.63
N ASP A 262 -20.09 -11.75 -10.65
CA ASP A 262 -19.31 -11.38 -9.46
C ASP A 262 -19.29 -9.88 -9.20
N LEU A 263 -19.04 -9.52 -7.94
CA LEU A 263 -18.54 -8.21 -7.54
C LEU A 263 -17.01 -8.33 -7.37
N CYS A 264 -16.25 -7.45 -8.01
CA CYS A 264 -14.80 -7.51 -8.06
C CYS A 264 -14.19 -6.35 -7.27
N LEU A 265 -13.26 -6.67 -6.37
CA LEU A 265 -12.44 -5.70 -5.63
C LEU A 265 -10.98 -5.91 -6.02
N VAL A 266 -10.42 -4.99 -6.80
CA VAL A 266 -9.01 -5.01 -7.22
C VAL A 266 -8.18 -4.24 -6.22
N MET A 267 -7.24 -4.91 -5.57
CA MET A 267 -6.50 -4.39 -4.42
C MET A 267 -5.01 -4.74 -4.47
N THR A 268 -4.23 -4.18 -3.56
CA THR A 268 -2.80 -4.48 -3.39
C THR A 268 -2.55 -6.00 -3.37
N LEU A 269 -1.64 -6.44 -4.24
CA LEU A 269 -1.22 -7.85 -4.31
C LEU A 269 -0.23 -8.18 -3.18
N MET A 270 -0.59 -9.13 -2.32
CA MET A 270 0.26 -9.61 -1.23
C MET A 270 0.80 -11.01 -1.55
N ASN A 271 2.04 -11.06 -2.04
CA ASN A 271 2.63 -12.31 -2.55
C ASN A 271 3.18 -13.26 -1.46
N GLY A 272 3.27 -12.82 -0.21
CA GLY A 272 3.88 -13.59 0.88
C GLY A 272 2.95 -14.61 1.56
N GLY A 273 1.73 -14.80 1.06
CA GLY A 273 0.72 -15.61 1.74
C GLY A 273 0.18 -14.92 3.01
N ASP A 274 -0.54 -15.68 3.84
CA ASP A 274 -1.01 -15.22 5.14
C ASP A 274 -0.11 -15.71 6.28
N LEU A 275 -0.22 -15.08 7.45
CA LEU A 275 0.58 -15.43 8.63
C LEU A 275 0.25 -16.84 9.15
N ARG A 276 -0.89 -17.43 8.79
CA ARG A 276 -1.24 -18.78 9.20
C ARG A 276 -0.42 -19.80 8.41
N GLY A 277 -0.37 -19.66 7.10
CA GLY A 277 0.45 -20.50 6.23
C GLY A 277 1.93 -20.46 6.59
N LEU A 278 2.44 -19.31 7.02
CA LEU A 278 3.83 -19.18 7.47
C LEU A 278 4.13 -20.01 8.75
N LYS A 279 3.17 -20.11 9.67
CA LYS A 279 3.34 -20.90 10.91
C LYS A 279 3.33 -22.40 10.64
N GLU A 280 2.46 -22.84 9.74
CA GLU A 280 2.31 -24.25 9.38
C GLU A 280 3.44 -24.73 8.46
N GLY A 281 3.99 -23.84 7.62
CA GLY A 281 4.94 -24.20 6.57
C GLY A 281 6.42 -24.19 6.92
N ASP A 282 6.89 -23.24 7.73
CA ASP A 282 8.33 -23.01 7.92
C ASP A 282 8.83 -23.25 9.35
N GLY A 283 7.98 -23.63 10.31
CA GLY A 283 8.43 -23.88 11.70
C GLY A 283 9.08 -22.66 12.38
N ILE A 284 9.02 -21.46 11.79
CA ILE A 284 9.75 -20.24 12.23
C ILE A 284 9.28 -19.71 13.59
N LEU A 285 8.09 -20.09 14.04
CA LEU A 285 7.59 -19.76 15.39
C LEU A 285 7.41 -21.01 16.28
N GLY A 286 7.78 -22.18 15.77
CA GLY A 286 7.74 -23.44 16.49
C GLY A 286 9.06 -23.70 17.22
N ALA A 287 9.10 -23.35 18.51
CA ALA A 287 10.13 -23.78 19.47
C ALA A 287 11.60 -23.41 19.14
N GLY A 288 12.06 -22.37 19.85
CA GLY A 288 13.45 -22.08 20.24
C GLY A 288 14.59 -22.92 19.65
N ARG A 289 15.45 -22.26 18.88
CA ARG A 289 16.89 -22.34 19.15
C ARG A 289 17.30 -21.01 19.75
N GLY A 290 17.81 -21.09 20.98
CA GLY A 290 18.11 -19.94 21.81
C GLY A 290 19.35 -19.15 21.35
N GLY A 291 19.49 -17.98 21.96
CA GLY A 291 20.79 -17.40 22.28
C GLY A 291 21.48 -16.60 21.18
N SER A 292 21.32 -15.28 21.26
CA SER A 292 22.42 -14.30 21.21
C SER A 292 23.55 -14.57 20.20
N ASP A 293 23.34 -14.18 18.94
CA ASP A 293 24.35 -13.52 18.11
C ASP A 293 23.68 -12.90 16.87
N TRP A 294 23.44 -11.59 16.87
CA TRP A 294 23.06 -10.86 15.66
C TRP A 294 24.19 -9.91 15.32
N GLY A 295 25.34 -10.49 14.98
CA GLY A 295 26.56 -9.76 14.67
C GLY A 295 27.60 -10.61 13.94
N ALA A 296 27.29 -11.13 12.76
CA ALA A 296 28.28 -11.35 11.69
C ALA A 296 27.62 -11.97 10.45
N GLY A 297 27.89 -11.39 9.28
CA GLY A 297 27.62 -12.05 8.01
C GLY A 297 28.42 -13.33 7.88
N ARG A 298 27.77 -14.41 7.44
CA ARG A 298 28.44 -15.49 6.70
C ARG A 298 27.45 -16.35 5.94
N GLU A 299 27.71 -16.46 4.64
CA GLU A 299 27.22 -17.52 3.77
C GLU A 299 27.52 -18.90 4.37
N ARG A 300 26.49 -19.75 4.47
CA ARG A 300 26.59 -21.22 4.47
C ARG A 300 25.35 -21.69 3.71
N GLY A 301 25.45 -22.32 2.55
CA GLY A 301 26.27 -23.49 2.27
C GLY A 301 25.41 -24.73 2.55
N ALA A 302 24.62 -25.12 1.56
CA ALA A 302 23.74 -26.29 1.61
C ALA A 302 24.56 -27.56 1.82
N SER A 303 24.21 -28.35 2.84
CA SER A 303 24.62 -29.75 2.92
C SER A 303 23.52 -30.54 3.62
N GLY A 304 22.99 -31.51 2.88
CA GLY A 304 21.87 -32.34 3.29
C GLY A 304 22.20 -33.20 4.51
N ARG A 305 21.25 -33.24 5.44
CA ARG A 305 21.00 -34.38 6.32
C ARG A 305 19.50 -34.54 6.46
N GLY A 306 18.99 -35.71 6.09
CA GLY A 306 17.58 -36.06 6.18
C GLY A 306 17.07 -35.94 7.61
N HIS A 307 15.92 -35.29 7.76
CA HIS A 307 15.14 -35.31 8.99
C HIS A 307 14.11 -36.45 8.94
N PRO A 308 13.89 -37.18 10.04
CA PRO A 308 12.83 -38.19 10.09
C PRO A 308 11.46 -37.49 10.01
N PRO A 309 10.43 -38.15 9.45
CA PRO A 309 9.11 -37.55 9.33
C PRO A 309 8.52 -37.35 10.72
N ILE A 310 8.27 -36.10 11.10
CA ILE A 310 7.41 -35.79 12.25
C ILE A 310 6.00 -36.17 11.83
N HIS A 311 5.48 -37.27 12.39
CA HIS A 311 4.07 -37.62 12.27
C HIS A 311 3.22 -36.41 12.73
N PRO A 312 2.27 -35.93 11.91
CA PRO A 312 1.29 -34.98 12.39
C PRO A 312 0.53 -35.66 13.53
N SER A 313 0.40 -34.97 14.67
CA SER A 313 -0.47 -35.36 15.78
C SER A 313 -1.80 -35.88 15.24
N ALA A 314 -2.06 -37.18 15.42
CA ALA A 314 -3.19 -37.92 14.85
C ALA A 314 -4.53 -37.65 15.56
N HIS A 315 -4.68 -36.49 16.20
CA HIS A 315 -5.92 -36.08 16.84
C HIS A 315 -6.34 -34.71 16.29
N PRO A 316 -7.49 -34.61 15.59
CA PRO A 316 -8.10 -33.31 15.35
C PRO A 316 -8.34 -32.65 16.72
N PRO A 317 -8.08 -31.34 16.89
CA PRO A 317 -8.38 -30.66 18.13
C PRO A 317 -9.85 -30.92 18.47
N ALA A 318 -10.11 -31.41 19.69
CA ALA A 318 -11.45 -31.69 20.16
C ALA A 318 -12.33 -30.47 19.84
N GLN A 319 -13.48 -30.70 19.19
CA GLN A 319 -14.43 -29.63 18.91
C GLN A 319 -14.98 -29.10 20.24
N VAL A 320 -14.36 -28.04 20.76
CA VAL A 320 -14.83 -27.36 21.95
C VAL A 320 -16.03 -26.52 21.55
N GLU A 321 -17.14 -26.67 22.26
CA GLU A 321 -18.34 -25.88 22.00
C GLU A 321 -18.07 -24.38 22.16
N ASN A 322 -18.70 -23.55 21.32
CA ASN A 322 -18.55 -22.09 21.38
C ASN A 322 -18.88 -21.50 22.77
N LYS A 323 -19.77 -22.14 23.54
CA LYS A 323 -20.11 -21.74 24.91
C LYS A 323 -18.91 -21.89 25.85
N GLU A 324 -18.20 -23.03 25.80
CA GLU A 324 -17.01 -23.26 26.62
C GLU A 324 -15.86 -22.34 26.19
N VAL A 325 -15.67 -22.12 24.89
CA VAL A 325 -14.69 -21.13 24.40
C VAL A 325 -15.00 -19.74 24.95
N THR A 326 -16.28 -19.34 24.95
CA THR A 326 -16.72 -18.05 25.49
C THR A 326 -16.45 -17.95 27.00
N ARG A 327 -16.76 -19.00 27.77
CA ARG A 327 -16.48 -19.05 29.21
C ARG A 327 -14.99 -18.86 29.50
N ARG A 328 -14.12 -19.58 28.79
CA ARG A 328 -12.65 -19.45 28.92
C ARG A 328 -12.17 -18.03 28.60
N ILE A 329 -12.69 -17.43 27.53
CA ILE A 329 -12.33 -16.05 27.14
C ILE A 329 -12.72 -15.05 28.24
N LEU A 330 -13.88 -15.23 28.89
CA LEU A 330 -14.36 -14.30 29.90
C LEU A 330 -13.68 -14.46 31.26
N HIS A 331 -13.44 -15.70 31.69
CA HIS A 331 -13.10 -15.99 33.09
C HIS A 331 -11.69 -16.54 33.30
N ASP A 332 -11.18 -17.34 32.36
CA ASP A 332 -9.93 -18.05 32.62
C ASP A 332 -8.73 -17.11 32.40
N PRO A 333 -7.75 -17.13 33.33
CA PRO A 333 -6.49 -16.44 33.12
C PRO A 333 -5.69 -17.11 32.00
N VAL A 334 -4.97 -16.32 31.23
CA VAL A 334 -4.10 -16.83 30.16
C VAL A 334 -2.86 -17.47 30.79
N LYS A 335 -2.52 -18.69 30.35
CA LYS A 335 -1.29 -19.39 30.77
C LYS A 335 -0.18 -19.12 29.76
N TYR A 336 1.01 -18.80 30.25
CA TYR A 336 2.18 -18.53 29.40
C TYR A 336 3.25 -19.60 29.63
N SER A 337 3.85 -20.07 28.55
CA SER A 337 5.02 -20.96 28.60
C SER A 337 6.31 -20.15 28.81
N GLU A 338 7.40 -20.85 29.12
CA GLU A 338 8.74 -20.27 29.29
C GLU A 338 9.31 -19.62 28.02
N LYS A 339 8.72 -19.88 26.85
CA LYS A 339 9.11 -19.25 25.58
C LYS A 339 8.83 -17.74 25.56
N PHE A 340 8.00 -17.23 26.48
CA PHE A 340 7.65 -15.82 26.55
C PHE A 340 8.64 -15.09 27.45
N SER A 341 9.35 -14.11 26.88
CA SER A 341 10.10 -13.13 27.68
C SER A 341 9.16 -12.33 28.58
N ALA A 342 9.70 -11.75 29.67
CA ALA A 342 8.91 -10.91 30.58
C ALA A 342 8.20 -9.76 29.85
N ALA A 343 8.89 -9.09 28.92
CA ALA A 343 8.31 -8.04 28.09
C ALA A 343 7.20 -8.55 27.15
N CYS A 344 7.33 -9.76 26.60
CA CYS A 344 6.29 -10.36 25.77
C CYS A 344 5.04 -10.72 26.59
N ARG A 345 5.24 -11.32 27.77
CA ARG A 345 4.16 -11.64 28.71
C ARG A 345 3.39 -10.39 29.15
N ALA A 346 4.10 -9.35 29.58
CA ALA A 346 3.50 -8.08 29.99
C ALA A 346 2.66 -7.44 28.87
N ALA A 347 3.15 -7.46 27.63
CA ALA A 347 2.39 -6.95 26.48
C ALA A 347 1.10 -7.76 26.25
N CYS A 348 1.20 -9.09 26.30
CA CYS A 348 0.06 -10.00 26.15
C CYS A 348 -0.99 -9.80 27.24
N GLU A 349 -0.57 -9.70 28.50
CA GLU A 349 -1.46 -9.44 29.64
C GLU A 349 -2.18 -8.10 29.51
N GLY A 350 -1.46 -7.04 29.14
CA GLY A 350 -2.05 -5.73 28.92
C GLY A 350 -3.03 -5.68 27.74
N LEU A 351 -2.74 -6.37 26.63
CA LEU A 351 -3.65 -6.46 25.48
C LEU A 351 -4.88 -7.35 25.74
N MET A 352 -4.73 -8.39 26.56
CA MET A 352 -5.79 -9.35 26.89
C MET A 352 -6.51 -9.06 28.21
N ALA A 353 -6.25 -7.89 28.82
CA ALA A 353 -6.94 -7.46 30.02
C ALA A 353 -8.47 -7.54 29.83
N LYS A 354 -9.15 -8.27 30.73
CA LYS A 354 -10.60 -8.50 30.62
C LYS A 354 -11.38 -7.18 30.71
N ALA A 355 -11.00 -6.33 31.66
CA ALA A 355 -11.56 -4.99 31.82
C ALA A 355 -11.06 -4.05 30.69
N PRO A 356 -11.96 -3.42 29.90
CA PRO A 356 -11.55 -2.51 28.82
C PRO A 356 -10.71 -1.32 29.30
N ALA A 357 -11.02 -0.77 30.47
CA ALA A 357 -10.29 0.37 31.06
C ALA A 357 -8.83 0.05 31.44
N GLY A 358 -8.51 -1.23 31.70
CA GLY A 358 -7.15 -1.70 31.96
C GLY A 358 -6.42 -2.18 30.71
N ARG A 359 -7.08 -2.21 29.55
CA ARG A 359 -6.51 -2.77 28.32
C ARG A 359 -5.55 -1.79 27.65
N LEU A 360 -4.36 -2.26 27.31
CA LEU A 360 -3.42 -1.53 26.45
C LEU A 360 -4.03 -1.36 25.06
N GLY A 361 -3.90 -0.18 24.48
CA GLY A 361 -4.43 0.07 23.15
C GLY A 361 -4.54 1.55 22.81
N PHE A 362 -5.57 1.87 22.04
CA PHE A 362 -5.84 3.21 21.54
C PHE A 362 -6.48 4.08 22.63
N ARG A 363 -5.82 5.17 23.01
CA ARG A 363 -6.29 6.17 23.99
C ARG A 363 -5.88 7.56 23.52
N ASP A 364 -6.70 8.56 23.83
CA ASP A 364 -6.41 9.97 23.49
C ASP A 364 -6.08 10.19 22.01
N ASN A 365 -6.80 9.47 21.15
CA ASN A 365 -6.61 9.45 19.69
C ASN A 365 -5.23 8.96 19.22
N GLN A 366 -4.50 8.21 20.05
CA GLN A 366 -3.14 7.72 19.78
C GLN A 366 -2.89 6.30 20.30
N CYS A 367 -1.78 5.69 19.86
CA CYS A 367 -1.29 4.39 20.35
C CYS A 367 -0.01 4.55 21.21
N ALA A 368 0.17 5.68 21.91
CA ALA A 368 1.42 6.03 22.58
C ALA A 368 1.85 4.99 23.62
N GLN A 369 0.93 4.53 24.47
CA GLN A 369 1.21 3.50 25.48
C GLN A 369 1.68 2.18 24.85
N LEU A 370 1.05 1.77 23.75
CA LEU A 370 1.45 0.56 23.04
C LEU A 370 2.83 0.73 22.39
N LYS A 371 3.08 1.87 21.74
CA LYS A 371 4.35 2.17 21.07
C LYS A 371 5.54 2.28 22.05
N GLY A 372 5.29 2.78 23.26
CA GLY A 372 6.29 2.91 24.33
C GLY A 372 6.51 1.65 25.17
N HIS A 373 5.79 0.56 24.90
CA HIS A 373 5.92 -0.67 25.68
C HIS A 373 7.33 -1.31 25.51
N PRO A 374 7.96 -1.87 26.56
CA PRO A 374 9.32 -2.45 26.48
C PRO A 374 9.52 -3.50 25.39
N LEU A 375 8.45 -4.19 25.00
CA LEU A 375 8.46 -5.14 23.87
C LEU A 375 8.93 -4.48 22.56
N PHE A 376 8.59 -3.21 22.34
CA PHE A 376 8.89 -2.48 21.11
C PHE A 376 10.05 -1.48 21.26
N GLN A 377 10.85 -1.59 22.32
CA GLN A 377 11.95 -0.66 22.60
C GLN A 377 12.94 -0.53 21.43
N LYS A 378 13.14 -1.60 20.65
CA LYS A 378 14.03 -1.61 19.48
C LYS A 378 13.35 -1.19 18.17
N VAL A 379 12.04 -0.89 18.19
CA VAL A 379 11.28 -0.50 16.99
C VAL A 379 11.35 1.00 16.80
N ASN A 380 11.98 1.42 15.70
CA ASN A 380 11.86 2.80 15.24
C ASN A 380 10.54 2.99 14.48
N TRP A 381 9.53 3.54 15.17
CA TRP A 381 8.18 3.71 14.63
C TRP A 381 8.15 4.63 13.39
N GLY A 382 8.96 5.68 13.35
CA GLY A 382 9.03 6.57 12.18
C GLY A 382 9.52 5.84 10.93
N ARG A 383 10.58 5.03 11.06
CA ARG A 383 11.08 4.19 9.96
C ARG A 383 10.08 3.12 9.54
N LEU A 384 9.43 2.46 10.51
CA LEU A 384 8.43 1.43 10.24
C LEU A 384 7.26 2.03 9.45
N GLU A 385 6.74 3.16 9.91
CA GLU A 385 5.65 3.89 9.25
C GLU A 385 6.04 4.41 7.88
N ALA A 386 7.31 4.78 7.66
CA ALA A 386 7.86 5.16 6.36
C ALA A 386 8.17 3.97 5.44
N GLY A 387 8.15 2.74 5.95
CA GLY A 387 8.51 1.52 5.20
C GLY A 387 10.01 1.32 5.00
N ASN A 388 10.84 1.99 5.82
CA ASN A 388 12.30 1.99 5.73
C ASN A 388 12.96 0.97 6.69
N THR A 389 12.17 0.12 7.33
CA THR A 389 12.65 -1.01 8.14
C THR A 389 12.72 -2.26 7.29
N LEU A 390 13.87 -2.93 7.28
CA LEU A 390 13.98 -4.25 6.67
C LEU A 390 13.14 -5.27 7.46
N PRO A 391 12.31 -6.09 6.79
CA PRO A 391 11.58 -7.14 7.47
C PRO A 391 12.57 -8.20 7.98
N PRO A 392 12.30 -8.82 9.16
CA PRO A 392 13.17 -9.86 9.72
C PRO A 392 13.14 -11.16 8.90
N TRP A 393 12.13 -11.34 8.05
CA TRP A 393 11.98 -12.46 7.15
C TRP A 393 11.45 -11.98 5.81
N THR A 394 12.05 -12.46 4.74
CA THR A 394 11.64 -12.16 3.37
C THR A 394 11.16 -13.47 2.73
N PRO A 395 9.90 -13.56 2.28
CA PRO A 395 9.40 -14.78 1.66
C PRO A 395 10.23 -15.15 0.44
N TRP A 396 10.52 -16.44 0.25
CA TRP A 396 11.01 -16.96 -1.01
C TRP A 396 9.89 -16.85 -2.03
N VAL A 397 9.98 -15.85 -2.91
CA VAL A 397 8.95 -15.61 -3.93
C VAL A 397 9.34 -16.08 -5.33
N LEU A 398 10.43 -16.85 -5.40
CA LEU A 398 10.82 -17.64 -6.55
C LEU A 398 10.31 -19.07 -6.32
N SER A 399 9.75 -19.68 -7.36
CA SER A 399 9.13 -21.02 -7.38
C SER A 399 7.87 -21.19 -6.52
N VAL A 400 6.73 -20.91 -7.13
CA VAL A 400 5.49 -21.61 -6.75
C VAL A 400 5.59 -23.00 -7.31
N GLY A 401 6.11 -23.90 -6.47
CA GLY A 401 6.35 -25.28 -6.81
C GLY A 401 6.98 -26.04 -5.64
N PHE A 402 6.36 -26.02 -4.47
CA PHE A 402 6.50 -27.11 -3.48
C PHE A 402 5.49 -26.97 -2.32
N TRP A 403 4.19 -26.99 -2.62
CA TRP A 403 3.15 -27.33 -1.63
C TRP A 403 2.11 -28.21 -2.33
N GLU A 404 2.57 -29.36 -2.81
CA GLU A 404 1.70 -30.47 -3.20
C GLU A 404 2.11 -31.67 -2.33
N GLY A 405 1.47 -31.75 -1.16
CA GLY A 405 1.61 -32.89 -0.27
C GLY A 405 0.90 -34.10 -0.86
N SER A 406 1.69 -35.14 -1.16
CA SER A 406 1.31 -36.53 -1.38
C SER A 406 0.45 -36.87 -2.60
N MET A 407 1.10 -37.02 -3.77
CA MET A 407 1.07 -38.29 -4.51
C MET A 407 2.44 -38.47 -5.18
N GLY A 408 3.13 -39.56 -4.85
CA GLY A 408 4.49 -39.82 -5.31
C GLY A 408 4.54 -40.04 -6.82
N LEU A 409 5.57 -39.51 -7.46
CA LEU A 409 6.19 -40.07 -8.66
C LEU A 409 7.62 -39.55 -8.75
N SER A 410 8.55 -40.49 -8.69
CA SER A 410 9.99 -40.30 -8.78
C SER A 410 10.41 -39.94 -10.20
N GLY A 411 11.40 -39.05 -10.33
CA GLY A 411 12.30 -39.00 -11.50
C GLY A 411 12.05 -37.87 -12.49
N ILE A 412 12.98 -36.92 -12.55
CA ILE A 412 14.00 -36.80 -13.61
C ILE A 412 14.83 -35.55 -13.30
N VAL A 413 16.12 -35.75 -13.10
CA VAL A 413 17.14 -34.71 -12.97
C VAL A 413 17.57 -34.29 -14.37
N ALA A 414 17.59 -32.98 -14.65
CA ALA A 414 18.34 -32.44 -15.77
C ALA A 414 19.26 -31.31 -15.26
N SER A 415 20.52 -31.68 -15.13
CA SER A 415 21.69 -30.83 -14.93
C SER A 415 21.98 -29.97 -16.17
N GLY A 416 22.29 -28.69 -15.96
CA GLY A 416 22.82 -27.80 -17.00
C GLY A 416 23.27 -26.48 -16.40
N GLY A 417 24.56 -26.37 -16.10
CA GLY A 417 25.17 -25.20 -15.49
C GLY A 417 25.75 -24.19 -16.49
N LEU A 418 26.14 -23.06 -15.90
CA LEU A 418 27.18 -22.10 -16.28
C LEU A 418 26.85 -20.99 -17.31
N GLY A 419 27.16 -19.75 -16.91
CA GLY A 419 27.66 -18.73 -17.84
C GLY A 419 27.14 -17.31 -17.63
N ALA A 420 27.53 -16.63 -16.55
CA ALA A 420 27.39 -15.18 -16.42
C ALA A 420 28.41 -14.46 -17.33
N ARG A 421 27.98 -13.44 -18.09
CA ARG A 421 28.80 -12.27 -18.47
C ARG A 421 27.93 -11.02 -18.67
N THR A 422 28.22 -9.99 -17.89
CA THR A 422 27.81 -8.59 -18.06
C THR A 422 28.62 -7.91 -19.17
N PRO A 423 28.09 -6.84 -19.78
CA PRO A 423 28.90 -5.62 -19.87
C PRO A 423 28.14 -4.30 -19.59
N VAL A 424 28.88 -3.35 -19.01
CA VAL A 424 28.55 -1.93 -18.76
C VAL A 424 29.29 -1.07 -19.82
N PRO A 425 28.81 0.15 -20.17
CA PRO A 425 28.95 0.77 -21.50
C PRO A 425 29.94 1.95 -21.56
N SER A 426 30.15 2.53 -22.76
CA SER A 426 30.39 3.97 -23.07
C SER A 426 30.82 4.16 -24.57
N PRO A 427 31.09 5.38 -25.12
CA PRO A 427 30.11 6.25 -25.79
C PRO A 427 30.54 6.82 -27.18
N SER A 428 29.59 7.26 -28.01
CA SER A 428 29.82 8.21 -29.14
C SER A 428 28.47 8.80 -29.58
N SER A 429 28.18 10.08 -29.35
CA SER A 429 28.49 11.28 -30.14
C SER A 429 27.83 11.34 -31.53
N GLY A 430 26.97 12.35 -31.75
CA GLY A 430 26.90 13.06 -33.03
C GLY A 430 25.51 13.30 -33.66
N THR A 431 25.08 14.57 -33.60
CA THR A 431 24.31 15.34 -34.62
C THR A 431 22.87 14.90 -34.96
N GLY A 432 21.83 15.70 -34.75
CA GLY A 432 21.48 16.91 -35.54
C GLY A 432 20.60 16.47 -36.72
N TRP A 433 19.33 16.83 -36.84
CA TRP A 433 18.79 17.98 -37.59
C TRP A 433 17.25 17.97 -37.47
N GLY A 434 16.64 19.15 -37.55
CA GLY A 434 15.19 19.40 -37.40
C GLY A 434 14.33 19.13 -38.66
N PRO A 435 13.22 19.86 -38.87
CA PRO A 435 11.88 19.28 -38.98
C PRO A 435 11.30 19.29 -40.40
N VAL A 436 10.29 18.45 -40.65
CA VAL A 436 9.44 18.53 -41.85
C VAL A 436 7.96 18.52 -41.47
N SER A 437 7.27 19.47 -42.08
CA SER A 437 5.87 19.86 -41.99
C SER A 437 4.93 19.06 -42.91
N GLU A 438 3.63 19.22 -42.67
CA GLU A 438 2.49 18.99 -43.61
C GLU A 438 2.16 17.54 -44.00
N GLN A 439 0.92 17.10 -44.26
CA GLN A 439 -0.27 17.79 -44.75
C GLN A 439 -1.56 16.99 -44.43
N ARG A 440 -2.65 17.76 -44.26
CA ARG A 440 -4.10 17.53 -44.47
C ARG A 440 -4.66 16.13 -44.75
N GLY A 441 -5.84 15.86 -44.16
CA GLY A 441 -6.82 14.90 -44.66
C GLY A 441 -8.15 14.94 -43.89
N LEU A 442 -9.14 15.65 -44.45
CA LEU A 442 -10.53 15.78 -44.00
C LEU A 442 -11.29 14.45 -44.03
N GLY A 443 -12.26 14.28 -43.11
CA GLY A 443 -13.22 13.17 -43.16
C GLY A 443 -14.23 13.20 -42.01
N SER A 444 -15.35 13.87 -42.23
CA SER A 444 -16.52 13.95 -41.36
C SER A 444 -17.29 12.62 -41.25
N ARG A 445 -17.95 12.39 -40.10
CA ARG A 445 -19.37 11.97 -39.94
C ARG A 445 -19.70 11.55 -38.50
N THR A 446 -20.58 12.32 -37.87
CA THR A 446 -21.47 11.96 -36.75
C THR A 446 -22.56 10.98 -37.24
N PRO A 447 -23.16 10.12 -36.38
CA PRO A 447 -24.15 10.47 -35.33
C PRO A 447 -23.81 9.82 -33.97
N GLY A 448 -24.21 10.30 -32.79
CA GLY A 448 -25.52 10.86 -32.41
C GLY A 448 -26.35 9.78 -31.73
N PHE A 449 -26.07 9.43 -30.47
CA PHE A 449 -26.95 8.66 -29.58
C PHE A 449 -26.64 8.97 -28.11
N SER A 450 -27.62 9.59 -27.43
CA SER A 450 -27.64 9.83 -25.98
C SER A 450 -28.20 8.62 -25.23
N PRO A 451 -27.77 8.37 -23.98
CA PRO A 451 -28.63 7.70 -23.02
C PRO A 451 -28.85 8.51 -21.73
N GLY A 452 -30.11 8.93 -21.56
CA GLY A 452 -30.95 8.73 -20.38
C GLY A 452 -30.31 8.86 -18.99
N PHE A 453 -30.47 10.06 -18.44
CA PHE A 453 -30.35 10.43 -17.03
C PHE A 453 -31.57 9.89 -16.24
N TRP A 454 -31.35 9.30 -15.05
CA TRP A 454 -32.40 8.97 -14.08
C TRP A 454 -31.97 9.47 -12.69
N GLU A 455 -32.36 10.70 -12.35
CA GLU A 455 -32.73 11.12 -10.99
C GLU A 455 -34.17 10.64 -10.74
N GLY A 456 -34.58 10.12 -9.59
CA GLY A 456 -34.43 10.67 -8.23
C GLY A 456 -35.80 11.14 -7.75
N SER A 457 -36.37 10.49 -6.74
CA SER A 457 -37.53 11.02 -5.98
C SER A 457 -37.31 10.77 -4.49
N GLY A 458 -37.26 11.88 -3.72
CA GLY A 458 -37.17 11.93 -2.26
C GLY A 458 -38.55 11.83 -1.60
N GLY A 459 -38.66 11.24 -0.40
CA GLY A 459 -38.62 11.90 0.93
C GLY A 459 -39.81 11.37 1.78
N PRO A 460 -40.03 11.74 3.06
CA PRO A 460 -39.25 12.58 3.98
C PRO A 460 -39.03 11.99 5.42
N GLY A 461 -38.17 12.66 6.21
CA GLY A 461 -38.38 13.01 7.64
C GLY A 461 -38.31 11.94 8.74
N GLY A 462 -37.30 12.04 9.62
CA GLY A 462 -37.28 11.36 10.92
C GLY A 462 -36.01 11.66 11.71
N SER A 463 -36.11 12.56 12.69
CA SER A 463 -35.08 12.93 13.66
C SER A 463 -34.88 11.85 14.72
N GLU A 464 -33.64 11.43 14.99
CA GLU A 464 -33.30 10.78 16.27
C GLU A 464 -31.83 11.07 16.65
N GLN A 465 -31.67 11.71 17.81
CA GLN A 465 -30.40 11.88 18.52
C GLN A 465 -30.01 10.54 19.15
N GLY A 466 -28.78 10.08 18.93
CA GLY A 466 -28.25 8.88 19.57
C GLY A 466 -26.72 8.86 19.56
N GLY A 467 -26.12 8.97 20.76
CA GLY A 467 -24.69 9.13 20.97
C GLY A 467 -23.81 8.01 20.38
N LEU A 468 -22.79 8.43 19.64
CA LEU A 468 -21.73 7.59 19.10
C LEU A 468 -20.75 7.19 20.23
N GLY A 469 -21.09 6.12 20.95
CA GLY A 469 -20.11 5.37 21.75
C GLY A 469 -19.14 4.64 20.82
N ALA A 470 -17.91 5.12 20.74
CA ALA A 470 -16.81 4.54 19.96
C ALA A 470 -16.50 3.10 20.43
N ARG A 471 -17.14 2.10 19.81
CA ARG A 471 -16.73 0.70 19.94
C ARG A 471 -15.58 0.47 18.98
N THR A 472 -14.37 0.36 19.51
CA THR A 472 -13.14 -0.09 18.83
C THR A 472 -13.22 -1.58 18.44
N PRO A 473 -13.26 -1.98 17.16
CA PRO A 473 -13.31 -3.39 16.80
C PRO A 473 -12.32 -3.72 15.67
N TRP A 474 -11.00 -3.47 15.85
CA TRP A 474 -10.01 -3.88 14.84
C TRP A 474 -8.74 -4.54 15.40
N VAL A 475 -8.35 -4.22 16.63
CA VAL A 475 -7.15 -4.84 17.25
C VAL A 475 -7.43 -6.26 17.80
N LEU A 476 -8.69 -6.61 18.08
CA LEU A 476 -9.03 -7.89 18.74
C LEU A 476 -9.35 -9.05 17.79
N SER A 477 -9.61 -8.79 16.50
CA SER A 477 -9.87 -9.90 15.55
C SER A 477 -8.61 -10.68 15.18
N TYR A 478 -7.42 -10.08 15.33
CA TYR A 478 -6.15 -10.72 14.95
C TYR A 478 -5.52 -11.61 16.03
N LEU A 479 -5.96 -11.50 17.29
CA LEU A 479 -5.53 -12.38 18.39
C LEU A 479 -6.40 -13.64 18.57
N LYS A 480 -7.56 -13.70 17.91
CA LYS A 480 -8.47 -14.87 17.96
C LYS A 480 -7.98 -16.09 17.16
N CYS A 481 -6.95 -15.96 16.32
CA CYS A 481 -6.40 -17.04 15.51
C CYS A 481 -5.06 -17.60 16.05
N SER A 482 -4.69 -17.36 17.30
CA SER A 482 -3.42 -17.87 17.85
C SER A 482 -3.48 -18.24 19.34
N VAL A 483 -4.64 -18.69 19.80
CA VAL A 483 -4.77 -19.46 21.05
C VAL A 483 -5.38 -20.80 20.72
#